data_AF-I4AKE7-F1
#
_entry.id   AF-I4AKE7-F1
#
_cell.length_a   1.000
_cell.length_b   1.000
_cell.length_c   1.000
_cell.angle_alpha   90.00
_cell.angle_beta   90.00
_cell.angle_gamma   90.00
#
_symmetry.space_group_name_H-M   'P 1'
#
loop_
_entity.id
_entity.type
_entity.pdbx_description
1 polymer ?
#
loop_
_entity_poly.entity_id
_entity_poly.type
_entity_poly.pdbx_seq_one_letter_code
_entity_poly.pdbx_strand_id
1 'polypeptide(L)'
;MKKVFENTHAEIYDISEEIPQTVFAYWKGYLMKEEKEAVLACEESLKYFEDTNILVMISDHKQLEGASVEFLDWIHEYYFPACVKNGLKAEIILDSEHLIGNISLELMYDEEDMNKNLDDSGLYTPKIDTLENAKLLAKKIVEQNS
;
A
#
# COMPACT_ATOMS: atom_id res chain seq x y z
N MET A 1 -0.92 -9.56 15.34
CA MET A 1 -0.91 -8.22 14.71
C MET A 1 -0.35 -7.22 15.71
N LYS A 2 0.68 -6.46 15.32
CA LYS A 2 1.33 -5.45 16.16
C LYS A 2 1.22 -4.09 15.48
N LYS A 3 0.67 -3.08 16.15
CA LYS A 3 0.62 -1.70 15.62
C LYS A 3 2.05 -1.13 15.54
N VAL A 4 2.41 -0.63 14.37
CA VAL A 4 3.72 -0.02 14.05
C VAL A 4 3.60 1.49 14.04
N PHE A 5 2.54 2.02 13.45
CA PHE A 5 2.32 3.45 13.26
C PHE A 5 0.82 3.78 13.30
N GLU A 6 0.50 5.00 13.73
CA GLU A 6 -0.86 5.54 13.69
C GLU A 6 -0.84 7.06 13.64
N ASN A 7 -1.67 7.62 12.76
CA ASN A 7 -2.06 9.01 12.77
C ASN A 7 -3.46 9.21 12.16
N THR A 8 -3.77 10.45 11.78
CA THR A 8 -5.07 10.83 11.20
C THR A 8 -5.37 10.15 9.86
N HIS A 9 -4.35 9.85 9.05
CA HIS A 9 -4.52 9.29 7.70
C HIS A 9 -4.18 7.81 7.59
N ALA A 10 -3.47 7.24 8.56
CA ALA A 10 -3.07 5.84 8.48
C ALA A 10 -2.99 5.13 9.82
N GLU A 11 -3.23 3.82 9.79
CA GLU A 11 -2.77 2.89 10.81
C GLU A 11 -2.03 1.74 10.14
N ILE A 12 -0.81 1.46 10.59
CA ILE A 12 0.04 0.40 10.01
C ILE A 12 0.28 -0.66 11.06
N TYR A 13 0.07 -1.91 10.67
CA TYR A 13 0.20 -3.10 11.50
C TYR A 13 1.16 -4.08 10.88
N ASP A 14 2.12 -4.56 11.66
CA ASP A 14 2.90 -5.75 11.30
C ASP A 14 2.04 -6.99 11.56
N ILE A 15 1.84 -7.78 10.52
CA ILE A 15 1.09 -9.03 10.55
C ILE A 15 1.97 -10.25 10.28
N SER A 16 3.30 -10.10 10.40
CA SER A 16 4.30 -11.14 10.15
C SER A 16 4.13 -12.43 10.97
N GLU A 17 3.48 -12.34 12.14
CA GLU A 17 3.14 -13.51 12.95
C GLU A 17 2.05 -14.39 12.31
N GLU A 18 1.19 -13.81 11.46
CA GLU A 18 0.12 -14.49 10.74
C GLU A 18 0.52 -14.82 9.29
N ILE A 19 1.20 -13.87 8.64
CA ILE A 19 1.68 -13.97 7.26
C ILE A 19 3.09 -13.37 7.24
N PRO A 20 4.15 -14.20 7.15
CA PRO A 20 5.52 -13.69 7.19
C PRO A 20 5.75 -12.55 6.21
N GLN A 21 6.62 -11.59 6.58
CA GLN A 21 7.05 -10.50 5.70
C GLN A 21 5.91 -9.62 5.17
N THR A 22 4.83 -9.49 5.94
CA THR A 22 3.62 -8.77 5.50
C THR A 22 3.19 -7.73 6.52
N VAL A 23 2.82 -6.54 6.02
CA VAL A 23 2.13 -5.51 6.80
C VAL A 23 0.69 -5.31 6.30
N PHE A 24 -0.14 -4.77 7.17
CA PHE A 24 -1.48 -4.28 6.85
C PHE A 24 -1.54 -2.78 7.13
N ALA A 25 -1.93 -1.99 6.13
CA ALA A 25 -2.07 -0.55 6.23
C ALA A 25 -3.54 -0.16 6.02
N TYR A 26 -4.08 0.67 6.91
CA TYR A 26 -5.42 1.22 6.84
C TYR A 26 -5.36 2.71 6.53
N TRP A 27 -5.73 3.10 5.31
CA TRP A 27 -5.66 4.47 4.81
C TRP A 27 -7.02 5.17 4.93
N LYS A 28 -7.02 6.40 5.43
CA LYS A 28 -8.22 7.13 5.88
C LYS A 28 -8.24 8.59 5.43
N GLY A 29 -9.45 9.13 5.28
CA GLY A 29 -9.69 10.55 5.04
C GLY A 29 -9.29 10.97 3.64
N TYR A 30 -9.02 12.26 3.46
CA TYR A 30 -8.59 12.83 2.18
C TYR A 30 -7.07 13.07 2.21
N LEU A 31 -6.32 12.50 1.27
CA LEU A 31 -4.86 12.56 1.27
C LEU A 31 -4.34 13.75 0.44
N MET A 32 -3.60 14.65 1.10
CA MET A 32 -3.00 15.84 0.48
C MET A 32 -1.51 15.91 0.75
N LYS A 33 -0.72 16.36 -0.24
CA LYS A 33 0.75 16.44 -0.10
C LYS A 33 1.18 17.52 0.89
N GLU A 34 0.39 18.58 1.01
CA GLU A 34 0.63 19.69 1.95
C GLU A 34 0.28 19.28 3.38
N GLU A 35 -0.52 18.23 3.55
CA GLU A 35 -0.83 17.66 4.86
C GLU A 35 0.31 16.77 5.32
N LYS A 36 1.09 17.31 6.27
CA LYS A 36 2.25 16.64 6.86
C LYS A 36 1.94 15.22 7.34
N GLU A 37 0.75 14.99 7.90
CA GLU A 37 0.36 13.67 8.43
C GLU A 37 0.18 12.63 7.30
N ALA A 38 -0.32 13.01 6.12
CA ALA A 38 -0.45 12.09 4.99
C ALA A 38 0.93 11.66 4.46
N VAL A 39 1.85 12.62 4.29
CA VAL A 39 3.23 12.34 3.86
C VAL A 39 3.98 11.52 4.92
N LEU A 40 3.83 11.87 6.19
CA LEU A 40 4.48 11.15 7.30
C LEU A 40 4.06 9.68 7.35
N ALA A 41 2.78 9.38 7.10
CA ALA A 41 2.30 7.99 7.05
C ALA A 41 3.03 7.16 5.98
N CYS A 42 3.23 7.74 4.79
CA CYS A 42 4.01 7.13 3.72
C CYS A 42 5.50 7.02 4.08
N GLU A 43 6.10 8.04 4.69
CA GLU A 43 7.52 7.99 5.08
C GLU A 43 7.79 6.93 6.16
N GLU A 44 6.88 6.76 7.12
CA GLU A 44 7.01 5.74 8.16
C GLU A 44 6.80 4.32 7.62
N SER A 45 5.94 4.12 6.61
CA SER A 45 5.86 2.82 5.92
C SER A 45 7.16 2.49 5.18
N LEU A 46 7.73 3.45 4.44
CA LEU A 46 9.00 3.29 3.73
C LEU A 46 10.15 2.93 4.68
N LYS A 47 10.24 3.63 5.80
CA LYS A 47 11.25 3.36 6.82
C LYS A 47 11.06 1.96 7.42
N TYR A 48 9.81 1.56 7.66
CA TYR A 48 9.54 0.20 8.14
C TYR A 48 10.00 -0.85 7.14
N PHE A 49 9.76 -0.65 5.84
CA PHE A 49 10.24 -1.55 4.79
C PHE A 49 11.76 -1.60 4.71
N GLU A 50 12.46 -0.49 4.94
CA GLU A 50 13.93 -0.46 4.95
C GLU A 50 14.53 -1.18 6.17
N ASP A 51 13.94 -0.98 7.35
CA ASP A 51 14.40 -1.54 8.62
C ASP A 51 14.07 -3.03 8.78
N THR A 52 13.22 -3.59 7.91
CA THR A 52 12.70 -4.96 8.02
C THR A 52 12.64 -5.65 6.65
N ASN A 53 12.36 -6.95 6.61
CA ASN A 53 12.29 -7.71 5.34
C ASN A 53 10.86 -7.84 4.84
N ILE A 54 10.07 -6.77 4.84
CA ILE A 54 8.68 -6.80 4.36
C ILE A 54 8.67 -6.90 2.83
N LEU A 55 7.87 -7.85 2.32
CA LEU A 55 7.69 -8.08 0.89
C LEU A 55 6.30 -7.69 0.41
N VAL A 56 5.29 -7.74 1.29
CA VAL A 56 3.90 -7.50 0.93
C VAL A 56 3.27 -6.49 1.88
N MET A 57 2.52 -5.54 1.31
CA MET A 57 1.59 -4.70 2.04
C MET A 57 0.17 -5.04 1.59
N ILE A 58 -0.76 -5.16 2.53
CA ILE A 58 -2.20 -5.16 2.25
C ILE A 58 -2.70 -3.76 2.61
N SER A 59 -3.19 -3.01 1.64
CA SER A 59 -3.67 -1.64 1.80
C SER A 59 -5.19 -1.62 1.76
N ASP A 60 -5.79 -1.33 2.91
CA ASP A 60 -7.23 -1.15 3.08
C ASP A 60 -7.59 0.34 3.00
N HIS A 61 -8.42 0.68 2.02
CA HIS A 61 -8.83 2.05 1.72
C HIS A 61 -10.30 2.29 2.03
N LYS A 62 -10.93 1.44 2.84
CA LYS A 62 -12.37 1.51 3.12
C LYS A 62 -12.86 2.90 3.52
N GLN A 63 -12.04 3.63 4.29
CA GLN A 63 -12.31 5.00 4.77
C GLN A 63 -11.55 6.09 4.01
N LEU A 64 -10.94 5.77 2.87
CA LEU A 64 -10.31 6.76 2.01
C LEU A 64 -11.40 7.58 1.32
N GLU A 65 -11.44 8.88 1.59
CA GLU A 65 -12.39 9.81 0.99
C GLU A 65 -11.91 10.30 -0.39
N GLY A 66 -10.59 10.33 -0.61
CA GLY A 66 -9.96 10.67 -1.89
C GLY A 66 -8.50 11.10 -1.73
N ALA A 67 -7.89 11.54 -2.82
CA ALA A 67 -6.56 12.16 -2.81
C ALA A 67 -6.46 13.33 -3.79
N SER A 68 -5.61 14.29 -3.44
CA SER A 68 -5.24 15.41 -4.32
C SER A 68 -4.33 14.94 -5.45
N VAL A 69 -4.38 15.64 -6.60
CA VAL A 69 -3.50 15.37 -7.75
C VAL A 69 -2.02 15.48 -7.37
N GLU A 70 -1.64 16.48 -6.59
CA GLU A 70 -0.25 16.67 -6.15
C GLU A 70 0.26 15.51 -5.28
N PHE A 71 -0.62 14.90 -4.48
CA PHE A 71 -0.31 13.68 -3.72
C PHE A 71 -0.17 12.47 -4.65
N LEU A 72 -1.06 12.32 -5.63
CA LEU A 72 -1.00 11.26 -6.64
C LEU A 72 0.32 11.33 -7.44
N ASP A 73 0.68 12.50 -7.95
CA ASP A 73 1.93 12.71 -8.69
C ASP A 73 3.13 12.35 -7.80
N TRP A 74 3.11 12.77 -6.53
CA TRP A 74 4.19 12.46 -5.59
C TRP A 74 4.33 10.97 -5.28
N ILE A 75 3.23 10.22 -5.10
CA ILE A 75 3.35 8.79 -4.83
C ILE A 75 3.90 8.03 -6.03
N HIS A 76 3.55 8.44 -7.26
CA HIS A 76 4.06 7.86 -8.49
C HIS A 76 5.54 8.18 -8.72
N GLU A 77 5.95 9.43 -8.50
CA GLU A 77 7.32 9.87 -8.72
C GLU A 77 8.30 9.40 -7.63
N TYR A 78 7.82 9.22 -6.39
CA TYR A 78 8.68 8.97 -5.24
C TYR A 78 8.29 7.75 -4.41
N TYR A 79 7.05 7.67 -3.93
CA TYR A 79 6.66 6.65 -2.94
C TYR A 79 6.74 5.24 -3.49
N PHE A 80 6.08 4.93 -4.62
CA PHE A 80 6.10 3.58 -5.19
C PHE A 80 7.51 3.14 -5.60
N PRO A 81 8.34 3.97 -6.28
CA PRO A 81 9.74 3.63 -6.52
C PRO A 81 10.53 3.35 -5.22
N ALA A 82 10.30 4.11 -4.16
CA ALA A 82 10.94 3.91 -2.87
C ALA A 82 10.50 2.61 -2.18
N CYS A 83 9.20 2.27 -2.25
CA CYS A 83 8.68 0.99 -1.75
C CYS A 83 9.42 -0.19 -2.38
N VAL A 84 9.55 -0.20 -3.71
CA VAL A 84 10.24 -1.27 -4.43
C VAL A 84 11.73 -1.32 -4.08
N LYS A 85 12.39 -0.15 -4.02
CA LYS A 85 13.79 -0.04 -3.62
C LYS A 85 14.03 -0.59 -2.21
N ASN A 86 13.07 -0.40 -1.30
CA ASN A 86 13.11 -0.90 0.07
C ASN A 86 12.62 -2.36 0.19
N GLY A 87 12.43 -3.07 -0.93
CA GLY A 87 12.17 -4.51 -0.95
C GLY A 87 10.72 -4.92 -1.10
N LEU A 88 9.77 -3.97 -1.07
CA LEU A 88 8.36 -4.28 -1.28
C LEU A 88 8.15 -4.84 -2.70
N LYS A 89 7.48 -5.99 -2.78
CA LYS A 89 7.17 -6.66 -4.04
C LYS A 89 5.73 -6.44 -4.46
N ALA A 90 4.82 -6.38 -3.49
CA ALA A 90 3.41 -6.21 -3.76
C ALA A 90 2.71 -5.31 -2.75
N GLU A 91 1.75 -4.55 -3.26
CA GLU A 91 0.76 -3.81 -2.47
C GLU A 91 -0.65 -4.25 -2.89
N ILE A 92 -1.31 -5.08 -2.10
CA ILE A 92 -2.63 -5.63 -2.40
C ILE A 92 -3.69 -4.64 -1.97
N ILE A 93 -4.50 -4.17 -2.92
CA ILE A 93 -5.41 -3.05 -2.74
C ILE A 93 -6.82 -3.56 -2.42
N LEU A 94 -7.39 -3.10 -1.30
CA LEU A 94 -8.83 -3.21 -1.01
C LEU A 94 -9.51 -1.86 -1.29
N ASP A 95 -10.74 -1.92 -1.77
CA ASP A 95 -11.53 -0.76 -2.21
C ASP A 95 -11.91 0.23 -1.09
N SER A 96 -12.35 1.41 -1.52
CA SER A 96 -13.00 2.41 -0.67
C SER A 96 -14.52 2.26 -0.66
N GLU A 97 -15.18 2.63 0.45
CA GLU A 97 -16.63 2.81 0.50
C GLU A 97 -17.08 4.13 -0.17
N HIS A 98 -16.16 5.05 -0.44
CA HIS A 98 -16.43 6.34 -1.05
C HIS A 98 -16.15 6.30 -2.55
N LEU A 99 -17.10 6.83 -3.36
CA LEU A 99 -16.95 6.91 -4.82
C LEU A 99 -15.69 7.70 -5.22
N ILE A 100 -15.44 8.85 -4.59
CA ILE A 100 -14.24 9.67 -4.85
C ILE A 100 -12.97 8.95 -4.39
N GLY A 101 -13.05 8.19 -3.30
CA GLY A 101 -12.00 7.28 -2.84
C GLY A 101 -11.62 6.29 -3.93
N ASN A 102 -12.60 5.55 -4.48
CA ASN A 102 -12.36 4.60 -5.56
C ASN A 102 -11.80 5.26 -6.83
N ILE A 103 -12.31 6.42 -7.23
CA ILE A 103 -11.73 7.17 -8.37
C ILE A 103 -10.26 7.52 -8.08
N SER A 104 -9.94 7.90 -6.85
CA SER A 104 -8.56 8.18 -6.45
C SER A 104 -7.70 6.92 -6.54
N LEU A 105 -8.21 5.75 -6.09
CA LEU A 105 -7.51 4.47 -6.22
C LEU A 105 -7.26 4.09 -7.68
N GLU A 106 -8.22 4.32 -8.57
CA GLU A 106 -8.02 4.10 -10.01
C GLU A 106 -6.86 4.95 -10.56
N LEU A 107 -6.73 6.20 -10.11
CA LEU A 107 -5.63 7.08 -10.53
C LEU A 107 -4.30 6.76 -9.82
N MET A 108 -4.35 6.25 -8.58
CA MET A 108 -3.17 5.78 -7.84
C MET A 108 -2.58 4.53 -8.47
N TYR A 109 -3.43 3.64 -8.98
CA TYR A 109 -3.04 2.28 -9.37
C TYR A 109 -3.51 1.97 -10.80
N ASP A 110 -3.33 2.87 -11.75
CA ASP A 110 -3.89 2.76 -13.12
C ASP A 110 -3.54 1.43 -13.82
N GLU A 111 -4.56 0.73 -14.32
CA GLU A 111 -4.53 -0.67 -14.78
C GLU A 111 -3.60 -0.93 -15.98
N GLU A 112 -3.31 0.10 -16.78
CA GLU A 112 -2.43 -0.03 -17.96
C GLU A 112 -0.95 -0.16 -17.59
N ASP A 113 -0.53 0.32 -16.41
CA ASP A 113 0.82 0.09 -15.86
C ASP A 113 0.86 -1.13 -14.92
N MET A 114 -0.26 -1.50 -14.28
CA MET A 114 -0.34 -2.67 -13.39
C MET A 114 -0.17 -4.04 -14.10
N ASN A 115 -0.44 -4.10 -15.42
CA ASN A 115 -0.30 -5.33 -16.22
C ASN A 115 1.10 -5.49 -16.85
N LYS A 116 1.99 -4.51 -16.69
CA LYS A 116 3.39 -4.67 -17.10
C LYS A 116 4.18 -5.32 -15.96
N ASN A 117 4.13 -6.65 -15.99
CA ASN A 117 5.22 -7.54 -15.61
C ASN A 117 5.55 -7.65 -14.11
N LEU A 118 5.16 -8.79 -13.53
CA LEU A 118 5.91 -9.44 -12.43
C LEU A 118 7.40 -9.66 -12.77
N ASP A 119 7.80 -9.41 -14.03
CA ASP A 119 9.15 -9.56 -14.57
C ASP A 119 9.94 -8.23 -14.76
N ASP A 120 9.34 -7.02 -14.61
CA ASP A 120 10.06 -5.72 -14.74
C ASP A 120 9.94 -4.88 -13.46
N SER A 121 10.88 -4.99 -12.52
CA SER A 121 11.32 -3.94 -11.57
C SER A 121 10.30 -3.06 -10.80
N GLY A 122 9.00 -3.33 -10.87
CA GLY A 122 7.91 -2.47 -10.40
C GLY A 122 7.12 -3.10 -9.25
N LEU A 123 6.22 -2.31 -8.67
CA LEU A 123 5.35 -2.73 -7.57
C LEU A 123 4.14 -3.47 -8.14
N TYR A 124 3.89 -4.71 -7.71
CA TYR A 124 2.69 -5.46 -8.10
C TYR A 124 1.49 -5.02 -7.24
N THR A 125 0.45 -4.45 -7.86
CA THR A 125 -0.65 -3.79 -7.14
C THR A 125 -2.04 -4.39 -7.39
N PRO A 126 -2.29 -5.68 -7.10
CA PRO A 126 -3.57 -6.31 -7.41
C PRO A 126 -4.71 -5.75 -6.55
N LYS A 127 -5.84 -5.44 -7.18
CA LYS A 127 -7.09 -5.12 -6.49
C LYS A 127 -7.82 -6.41 -6.10
N ILE A 128 -8.26 -6.50 -4.85
CA ILE A 128 -8.89 -7.69 -4.27
C ILE A 128 -10.08 -7.30 -3.39
N ASP A 129 -11.21 -7.98 -3.55
CA ASP A 129 -12.48 -7.58 -2.93
C ASP A 129 -12.55 -7.81 -1.41
N THR A 130 -11.70 -8.67 -0.85
CA THR A 130 -11.78 -9.05 0.58
C THR A 130 -10.42 -9.22 1.23
N LEU A 131 -10.35 -8.89 2.51
CA LEU A 131 -9.15 -9.10 3.33
C LEU A 131 -8.70 -10.56 3.34
N GLU A 132 -9.63 -11.52 3.41
CA GLU A 132 -9.29 -12.95 3.41
C GLU A 132 -8.61 -13.37 2.10
N ASN A 133 -9.10 -12.91 0.95
CA ASN A 133 -8.46 -13.18 -0.33
C ASN A 133 -7.11 -12.47 -0.46
N ALA A 134 -6.99 -11.25 0.06
CA ALA A 134 -5.72 -10.51 0.09
C ALA A 134 -4.67 -11.25 0.94
N LYS A 135 -5.06 -11.77 2.10
CA LYS A 135 -4.21 -12.62 2.96
C LYS A 135 -3.77 -13.89 2.25
N LEU A 136 -4.66 -14.57 1.51
CA LEU A 136 -4.31 -15.75 0.73
C LEU A 136 -3.31 -15.44 -0.38
N LEU A 137 -3.46 -14.30 -1.06
CA LEU A 137 -2.53 -13.85 -2.10
C LEU A 137 -1.17 -13.46 -1.50
N ALA A 138 -1.15 -12.72 -0.40
CA ALA A 138 0.07 -12.34 0.31
C ALA A 138 0.91 -13.58 0.68
N LYS A 139 0.29 -14.61 1.25
CA LYS A 139 0.95 -15.89 1.55
C LYS A 139 1.63 -16.50 0.33
N LYS A 140 0.93 -16.56 -0.82
CA LYS A 140 1.48 -17.11 -2.06
C LYS A 140 2.68 -16.31 -2.57
N ILE A 141 2.61 -14.98 -2.51
CA ILE A 141 3.71 -14.09 -2.95
C ILE A 141 4.95 -14.32 -2.08
N VAL A 142 4.76 -14.38 -0.76
CA VAL A 142 5.84 -14.63 0.19
C VAL A 142 6.48 -15.99 -0.02
N GLU A 143 5.67 -17.06 -0.22
CA GLU A 143 6.15 -18.42 -0.50
C GLU A 143 6.96 -18.52 -1.80
N GLN A 144 6.67 -17.71 -2.81
CA GLN A 144 7.41 -17.69 -4.08
C GLN A 144 8.74 -16.94 -3.99
N ASN A 145 8.93 -16.10 -2.97
CA ASN A 145 10.10 -15.25 -2.79
C ASN A 145 10.96 -15.63 -1.56
N SER A 146 10.60 -16.72 -0.86
CA SER A 146 11.34 -17.33 0.26
C SER A 146 12.22 -18.47 -0.20
#